data_AF-A0A067CCR7-F1
#
_entry.id   AF-A0A067CCR7-F1
#
_cell.length_a   1.000
_cell.length_b   1.000
_cell.length_c   1.000
_cell.angle_alpha   90.00
_cell.angle_beta   90.00
_cell.angle_gamma   90.00
#
_symmetry.space_group_name_H-M   'P 1'
#
loop_
_entity.id
_entity.type
_entity.pdbx_description
1 polymer ?
#
loop_
_entity_poly.entity_id
_entity_poly.type
_entity_poly.pdbx_seq_one_letter_code
_entity_poly.pdbx_strand_id
1 'polypeptide(L)'
;MADDGFFPVWTSVYLVVLLISLTATSLAVWSLKRSLCAIQSCVYYATLWYFVWKSLFALSRTALMCAFLAEFRAPSSPWLNRTAANDVGGLRLLGQRTYNATGDSSIPVPTYVVWILFLGDAALLSGVLWMLILVLELTRLAKKTMDRGPLREKQVRRNYLVSTTLIVALYFVLCQVLSKGGLFSNNTKLINIVSNIMQTIVIIAVAFGYLESTTQALMPL
;
A
#
# COMPACT_ATOMS: atom_id res chain seq x y z
N MET A 1 -23.74 -32.23 -4.74
CA MET A 1 -24.21 -31.26 -5.74
C MET A 1 -22.99 -30.51 -6.20
N ALA A 2 -22.56 -30.75 -7.44
CA ALA A 2 -21.50 -29.97 -8.06
C ALA A 2 -22.10 -28.62 -8.43
N ASP A 3 -21.62 -27.55 -7.81
CA ASP A 3 -21.96 -26.18 -8.21
C ASP A 3 -21.23 -25.88 -9.52
N ASP A 4 -21.82 -26.35 -10.61
CA ASP A 4 -21.44 -25.99 -11.97
C ASP A 4 -21.69 -24.49 -12.15
N GLY A 5 -20.60 -23.69 -12.15
CA GLY A 5 -20.63 -22.33 -12.69
C GLY A 5 -20.49 -21.16 -11.71
N PHE A 6 -19.84 -21.32 -10.55
CA PHE A 6 -19.48 -20.15 -9.75
C PHE A 6 -18.31 -19.36 -10.40
N PHE A 7 -18.63 -18.26 -11.08
CA PHE A 7 -17.66 -17.30 -11.59
C PHE A 7 -17.43 -16.18 -10.54
N PRO A 8 -16.18 -15.86 -10.16
CA PRO A 8 -15.88 -14.81 -9.18
C PRO A 8 -16.03 -13.41 -9.80
N VAL A 9 -17.28 -12.95 -9.90
CA VAL A 9 -17.65 -11.68 -10.54
C VAL A 9 -16.94 -10.52 -9.87
N TRP A 10 -16.91 -10.45 -8.54
CA TRP A 10 -16.34 -9.30 -7.83
C TRP A 10 -14.82 -9.23 -7.96
N THR A 11 -14.14 -10.38 -7.91
CA THR A 11 -12.70 -10.47 -8.15
C THR A 11 -12.35 -10.01 -9.57
N SER A 12 -13.17 -10.38 -10.57
CA SER A 12 -12.97 -9.96 -11.95
C SER A 12 -13.19 -8.46 -12.15
N VAL A 13 -14.23 -7.88 -11.55
CA VAL A 13 -14.51 -6.43 -11.59
C VAL A 13 -13.37 -5.66 -10.93
N TYR A 14 -12.91 -6.12 -9.77
CA TYR A 14 -11.79 -5.50 -9.06
C TYR A 14 -10.50 -5.54 -9.89
N LEU A 15 -10.23 -6.66 -10.57
CA LEU A 15 -9.08 -6.80 -11.48
C LEU A 15 -9.16 -5.79 -12.64
N VAL A 16 -10.32 -5.62 -13.28
CA VAL A 16 -10.49 -4.64 -14.38
C VAL A 16 -10.24 -3.21 -13.88
N VAL A 17 -10.80 -2.85 -12.73
CA VAL A 17 -10.59 -1.52 -12.12
C VAL A 17 -9.12 -1.29 -11.79
N LEU A 18 -8.43 -2.31 -11.25
CA LEU A 18 -7.00 -2.25 -10.96
C LEU A 18 -6.15 -2.08 -12.23
N LEU A 19 -6.49 -2.76 -13.33
CA LEU A 19 -5.79 -2.60 -14.60
C LEU A 19 -5.95 -1.18 -15.16
N ILE A 20 -7.17 -0.62 -15.12
CA ILE A 20 -7.42 0.77 -15.52
C ILE A 20 -6.63 1.73 -14.62
N SER A 21 -6.61 1.49 -13.31
CA SER A 21 -5.83 2.29 -12.37
C SER A 21 -4.32 2.18 -12.63
N LEU A 22 -3.82 0.99 -12.94
CA LEU A 22 -2.41 0.75 -13.22
C LEU A 22 -1.97 1.46 -14.50
N THR A 23 -2.77 1.40 -15.57
CA THR A 23 -2.46 2.11 -16.82
C THR A 23 -2.51 3.62 -16.62
N ALA A 24 -3.55 4.14 -15.97
CA ALA A 24 -3.68 5.57 -15.68
C ALA A 24 -2.51 6.09 -14.82
N THR A 25 -2.14 5.38 -13.76
CA THR A 25 -1.02 5.77 -12.89
C THR A 25 0.32 5.65 -13.60
N SER A 26 0.53 4.62 -14.44
CA SER A 26 1.76 4.47 -15.23
C SER A 26 1.92 5.58 -16.26
N LEU A 27 0.84 5.97 -16.94
CA LEU A 27 0.83 7.11 -17.85
C LEU A 27 1.12 8.43 -17.11
N ALA A 28 0.57 8.60 -15.90
CA ALA A 28 0.87 9.75 -15.04
C ALA A 28 2.35 9.80 -14.64
N VAL A 29 2.94 8.67 -14.23
CA VAL A 29 4.39 8.59 -13.94
C VAL A 29 5.21 8.95 -15.17
N TRP A 30 4.86 8.41 -16.34
CA TRP A 30 5.58 8.69 -17.58
C TRP A 30 5.53 10.18 -17.96
N SER A 31 4.33 10.78 -17.89
CA SER A 31 4.12 12.20 -18.13
C SER A 31 4.92 13.07 -17.16
N LEU A 32 4.84 12.79 -15.85
CA LEU A 32 5.55 13.53 -14.82
C LEU A 32 7.07 13.38 -14.92
N LYS A 33 7.56 12.19 -15.26
CA LYS A 33 9.00 11.94 -15.47
C LYS A 33 9.54 12.78 -16.62
N ARG A 34 8.77 12.91 -17.71
CA ARG A 34 9.13 13.78 -18.82
C ARG A 34 9.18 15.25 -18.39
N SER A 35 8.19 15.70 -17.62
CA SER A 35 8.10 17.09 -17.13
C SER A 35 9.12 17.46 -16.05
N LEU A 36 9.61 16.49 -15.28
CA LEU A 36 10.66 16.70 -14.26
C LEU A 36 12.01 17.15 -14.84
N CYS A 37 12.24 16.91 -16.14
CA CYS A 37 13.43 17.42 -16.82
C CYS A 37 13.36 18.95 -17.00
N ALA A 38 12.16 19.53 -17.01
CA ALA A 38 11.95 20.97 -17.19
C ALA A 38 11.68 21.72 -15.86
N ILE A 39 11.07 21.07 -14.87
CA ILE A 39 10.65 21.72 -13.61
C ILE A 39 11.19 20.92 -12.42
N GLN A 40 12.20 21.46 -11.73
CA GLN A 40 12.82 20.82 -10.55
C GLN A 40 12.15 21.24 -9.22
N SER A 41 10.84 21.07 -9.08
CA SER A 41 10.15 21.40 -7.83
C SER A 41 9.98 20.19 -6.90
N CYS A 42 10.08 20.41 -5.59
CA CYS A 42 9.86 19.41 -4.54
C CYS A 42 8.46 18.77 -4.64
N VAL A 43 7.43 19.57 -4.96
CA VAL A 43 6.06 19.08 -5.16
C VAL A 43 5.97 18.11 -6.33
N TYR A 44 6.55 18.45 -7.48
CA TYR A 44 6.57 17.54 -8.65
C TYR A 44 7.28 16.22 -8.33
N TYR A 45 8.35 16.27 -7.54
CA TYR A 45 9.05 15.08 -7.08
C TYR A 45 8.19 14.22 -6.15
N ALA A 46 7.50 14.83 -5.18
CA ALA A 46 6.59 14.12 -4.29
C ALA A 46 5.43 13.47 -5.06
N THR A 47 4.85 14.19 -6.03
CA THR A 47 3.79 13.68 -6.90
C THR A 47 4.27 12.49 -7.73
N LEU A 48 5.49 12.55 -8.30
CA LEU A 48 6.06 11.42 -9.04
C LEU A 48 6.16 10.18 -8.14
N TRP A 49 6.78 10.30 -6.97
CA TRP A 49 6.96 9.17 -6.06
C TRP A 49 5.63 8.62 -5.55
N TYR A 50 4.66 9.49 -5.26
CA TYR A 50 3.30 9.06 -4.95
C TYR A 50 2.73 8.15 -6.05
N PHE A 51 2.80 8.56 -7.32
CA PHE A 51 2.30 7.75 -8.42
C PHE A 51 3.11 6.47 -8.66
N VAL A 52 4.43 6.48 -8.42
CA VAL A 52 5.27 5.27 -8.49
C VAL A 52 4.87 4.24 -7.43
N TRP A 53 4.66 4.66 -6.18
CA TRP A 53 4.21 3.76 -5.12
C TRP A 53 2.77 3.29 -5.34
N LYS A 54 1.92 4.16 -5.88
CA LYS A 54 0.54 3.80 -6.25
C LYS A 54 0.49 2.77 -7.38
N SER A 55 1.35 2.88 -8.40
CA SER A 55 1.44 1.90 -9.47
C SER A 55 2.00 0.56 -8.97
N LEU A 56 2.99 0.58 -8.07
CA LEU A 56 3.50 -0.65 -7.43
C LEU A 56 2.42 -1.36 -6.58
N PHE A 57 1.61 -0.59 -5.85
CA PHE A 57 0.43 -1.12 -5.14
C PHE A 57 -0.59 -1.74 -6.11
N ALA A 58 -0.94 -1.03 -7.20
CA ALA A 58 -1.88 -1.55 -8.18
C ALA A 58 -1.35 -2.82 -8.88
N LEU A 59 -0.06 -2.88 -9.18
CA LEU A 59 0.60 -4.04 -9.80
C LEU A 59 0.57 -5.25 -8.87
N SER A 60 0.99 -5.09 -7.61
CA SER A 60 0.97 -6.19 -6.62
C SER A 60 -0.45 -6.73 -6.38
N ARG A 61 -1.45 -5.83 -6.28
CA ARG A 61 -2.86 -6.24 -6.16
C ARG A 61 -3.39 -6.91 -7.42
N THR A 62 -3.00 -6.46 -8.61
CA THR A 62 -3.37 -7.12 -9.88
C THR A 62 -2.78 -8.52 -9.95
N ALA A 63 -1.50 -8.69 -9.62
CA ALA A 63 -0.82 -9.99 -9.61
C ALA A 63 -1.50 -10.96 -8.63
N LEU A 64 -1.90 -10.49 -7.46
CA LEU A 64 -2.69 -11.29 -6.52
C LEU A 64 -4.03 -11.70 -7.14
N MET A 65 -4.80 -10.77 -7.68
CA MET A 65 -6.11 -11.09 -8.28
C MET A 65 -5.99 -12.09 -9.44
N CYS A 66 -4.93 -12.02 -10.25
CA CYS A 66 -4.63 -13.03 -11.26
C CYS A 66 -4.38 -14.41 -10.64
N ALA A 67 -3.61 -14.49 -9.55
CA ALA A 67 -3.36 -15.73 -8.83
C ALA A 67 -4.66 -16.32 -8.23
N PHE A 68 -5.53 -15.48 -7.67
CA PHE A 68 -6.85 -15.91 -7.19
C PHE A 68 -7.71 -16.45 -8.33
N LEU A 69 -7.77 -15.76 -9.47
CA LEU A 69 -8.56 -16.19 -10.62
C LEU A 69 -8.05 -17.52 -11.20
N ALA A 70 -6.73 -17.76 -11.19
CA ALA A 70 -6.13 -19.02 -11.58
C ALA A 70 -6.56 -20.17 -10.65
N GLU A 71 -6.61 -19.93 -9.34
CA GLU A 71 -7.06 -20.91 -8.34
C GLU A 71 -8.57 -21.19 -8.42
N PHE A 72 -9.39 -20.18 -8.71
CA PHE A 72 -10.83 -20.39 -8.97
C PHE A 72 -11.08 -21.24 -10.22
N ARG A 73 -10.20 -21.16 -11.22
CA ARG A 73 -10.28 -21.95 -12.45
C ARG A 73 -9.73 -23.37 -12.30
N ALA A 74 -8.89 -23.61 -11.29
CA ALA A 74 -8.31 -24.93 -11.04
C ALA A 74 -9.36 -25.92 -10.50
N PRO A 75 -9.29 -27.21 -10.87
CA PRO A 75 -10.25 -28.23 -10.41
C PRO A 75 -10.21 -28.45 -8.89
N SER A 76 -9.03 -28.29 -8.26
CA SER A 76 -8.82 -28.35 -6.81
C SER A 76 -7.86 -27.26 -6.37
N SER A 77 -8.31 -26.35 -5.50
CA SER A 77 -7.47 -25.30 -4.88
C SER A 77 -7.04 -25.75 -3.48
N PRO A 78 -5.73 -25.90 -3.20
CA PRO A 78 -5.26 -26.40 -1.91
C PRO A 78 -5.45 -25.41 -0.76
N TRP A 79 -5.47 -24.10 -1.01
CA TRP A 79 -5.42 -23.09 0.06
C TRP A 79 -6.59 -22.09 0.05
N LEU A 80 -7.43 -22.11 -0.99
CA LEU A 80 -8.54 -21.18 -1.17
C LEU A 80 -9.88 -21.92 -1.10
N ASN A 81 -10.74 -21.56 -0.14
CA ASN A 81 -12.11 -22.07 -0.07
C ASN A 81 -12.99 -21.30 -1.07
N ARG A 82 -13.45 -22.00 -2.13
CA ARG A 82 -14.20 -21.48 -3.28
C ARG A 82 -15.68 -21.25 -2.95
N THR A 83 -15.97 -20.35 -2.01
CA THR A 83 -17.34 -19.99 -1.63
C THR A 83 -17.69 -18.59 -2.16
N ALA A 84 -18.95 -18.36 -2.54
CA ALA A 84 -19.43 -17.03 -2.97
C ALA A 84 -19.19 -15.90 -1.96
N ALA A 85 -19.14 -16.24 -0.66
CA ALA A 85 -18.82 -15.31 0.42
C ALA A 85 -17.33 -14.88 0.46
N ASN A 86 -16.44 -15.64 -0.20
CA ASN A 86 -15.00 -15.36 -0.26
C ASN A 86 -14.58 -14.63 -1.55
N ASP A 87 -15.52 -14.35 -2.46
CA ASP A 87 -15.27 -13.49 -3.62
C ASP A 87 -14.86 -12.09 -3.12
N VAL A 88 -13.63 -11.65 -3.45
CA VAL A 88 -12.94 -10.45 -2.93
C VAL A 88 -12.55 -10.48 -1.44
N GLY A 89 -13.39 -11.03 -0.56
CA GLY A 89 -13.14 -11.09 0.89
C GLY A 89 -12.03 -12.08 1.30
N GLY A 90 -11.77 -13.09 0.46
CA GLY A 90 -10.76 -14.13 0.70
C GLY A 90 -9.36 -13.58 0.95
N LEU A 91 -9.00 -12.44 0.34
CA LEU A 91 -7.70 -11.79 0.51
C LEU A 91 -7.41 -11.39 1.97
N ARG A 92 -8.45 -10.95 2.70
CA ARG A 92 -8.33 -10.57 4.12
C ARG A 92 -8.40 -11.78 5.05
N LEU A 93 -8.90 -12.91 4.53
CA LEU A 93 -9.09 -14.19 5.21
C LEU A 93 -7.93 -15.16 5.03
N LEU A 94 -6.94 -14.88 4.16
CA LEU A 94 -5.70 -15.69 4.00
C LEU A 94 -4.94 -15.91 5.31
N GLY A 95 -5.24 -15.12 6.35
CA GLY A 95 -4.68 -15.27 7.67
C GLY A 95 -5.53 -16.05 8.68
N GLN A 96 -6.80 -16.32 8.39
CA GLN A 96 -7.63 -17.18 9.22
C GLN A 96 -7.56 -18.58 8.63
N ARG A 97 -7.11 -19.55 9.43
CA ARG A 97 -7.16 -20.98 9.09
C ARG A 97 -8.47 -21.28 8.36
N THR A 98 -8.41 -21.51 7.05
CA THR A 98 -9.48 -22.17 6.33
C THR A 98 -9.45 -23.61 6.80
N TYR A 99 -10.29 -23.93 7.79
CA TYR A 99 -10.53 -25.30 8.17
C TYR A 99 -11.10 -26.01 6.94
N ASN A 100 -10.52 -27.15 6.56
CA ASN A 100 -11.16 -28.06 5.63
C ASN A 100 -12.54 -28.44 6.19
N ALA A 101 -13.47 -28.84 5.32
CA ALA A 101 -14.79 -29.34 5.73
C ALA A 101 -14.73 -30.54 6.71
N THR A 102 -13.55 -31.15 6.86
CA THR A 102 -13.23 -32.26 7.76
C THR A 102 -12.46 -31.86 9.04
N GLY A 103 -12.23 -30.57 9.29
CA GLY A 103 -11.64 -30.09 10.54
C GLY A 103 -10.13 -30.31 10.73
N ASP A 104 -9.45 -31.00 9.81
CA ASP A 104 -8.05 -31.38 9.98
C ASP A 104 -7.07 -30.62 9.07
N SER A 105 -6.05 -30.06 9.73
CA SER A 105 -4.81 -29.43 9.25
C SER A 105 -4.89 -28.27 8.23
N SER A 106 -4.34 -27.14 8.65
CA SER A 106 -4.16 -25.89 7.90
C SER A 106 -3.24 -26.08 6.69
N ILE A 107 -3.79 -26.01 5.47
CA ILE A 107 -2.95 -25.94 4.27
C ILE A 107 -2.32 -24.53 4.24
N PRO A 108 -0.99 -24.40 4.31
CA PRO A 108 -0.34 -23.10 4.38
C PRO A 108 -0.53 -22.33 3.08
N VAL A 109 -0.90 -21.05 3.18
CA VAL A 109 -0.98 -20.15 2.02
C VAL A 109 0.40 -20.10 1.35
N PRO A 110 0.47 -20.18 0.01
CA PRO A 110 1.76 -20.19 -0.69
C PRO A 110 2.60 -18.96 -0.36
N THR A 111 3.90 -19.16 -0.13
CA THR A 111 4.84 -18.12 0.29
C THR A 111 4.86 -16.92 -0.66
N TYR A 112 4.71 -17.14 -1.97
CA TYR A 112 4.67 -16.05 -2.96
C TYR A 112 3.47 -15.12 -2.80
N VAL A 113 2.29 -15.64 -2.43
CA VAL A 113 1.07 -14.84 -2.19
C VAL A 113 1.29 -13.90 -1.01
N VAL A 114 1.90 -14.42 0.06
CA VAL A 114 2.24 -13.65 1.26
C VAL A 114 3.22 -12.53 0.93
N TRP A 115 4.27 -12.81 0.16
CA TRP A 115 5.25 -11.79 -0.26
C TRP A 115 4.64 -10.69 -1.12
N ILE A 116 3.77 -11.04 -2.09
CA ILE A 116 3.13 -10.04 -2.95
C ILE A 116 2.14 -9.19 -2.13
N LEU A 117 1.41 -9.80 -1.19
CA LEU A 117 0.50 -9.08 -0.29
C LEU A 117 1.27 -8.10 0.60
N PHE A 118 2.35 -8.57 1.20
CA PHE A 118 3.22 -7.75 2.05
C PHE A 118 3.85 -6.58 1.27
N LEU A 119 4.34 -6.85 0.05
CA LEU A 119 4.87 -5.81 -0.84
C LEU A 119 3.80 -4.77 -1.18
N GLY A 120 2.57 -5.21 -1.43
CA GLY A 120 1.44 -4.31 -1.68
C GLY A 120 1.11 -3.43 -0.49
N ASP A 121 1.08 -3.99 0.72
CA ASP A 121 0.79 -3.22 1.94
C ASP A 121 1.92 -2.22 2.28
N ALA A 122 3.18 -2.61 2.05
CA ALA A 122 4.32 -1.69 2.16
C ALA A 122 4.25 -0.56 1.11
N ALA A 123 3.85 -0.87 -0.12
CA ALA A 123 3.67 0.12 -1.17
C ALA A 123 2.51 1.08 -0.86
N LEU A 124 1.44 0.58 -0.25
CA LEU A 124 0.31 1.41 0.21
C LEU A 124 0.76 2.37 1.32
N LEU A 125 1.49 1.87 2.34
CA LEU A 125 2.03 2.71 3.41
C LEU A 125 2.93 3.82 2.86
N SER A 126 3.84 3.46 1.96
CA SER A 126 4.73 4.44 1.31
C SER A 126 3.93 5.46 0.50
N GLY A 127 2.90 5.02 -0.25
CA GLY A 127 2.01 5.91 -0.99
C GLY A 127 1.31 6.93 -0.09
N VAL A 128 0.84 6.53 1.10
CA VAL A 128 0.22 7.44 2.08
C VAL A 128 1.22 8.47 2.59
N LEU A 129 2.46 8.07 2.90
CA LEU A 129 3.53 8.98 3.34
C LEU A 129 3.88 10.00 2.26
N TRP A 130 3.92 9.59 0.98
CA TRP A 130 4.15 10.53 -0.12
C TRP A 130 2.97 11.48 -0.35
N MET A 131 1.74 11.02 -0.19
CA MET A 131 0.54 11.86 -0.27
C MET A 131 0.54 12.96 0.80
N LEU A 132 0.91 12.60 2.02
CA LEU A 132 1.12 13.51 3.14
C LEU A 132 2.18 14.57 2.82
N ILE A 133 3.37 14.16 2.36
CA ILE A 133 4.44 15.09 2.00
C ILE A 133 3.96 16.06 0.91
N LEU A 134 3.21 15.55 -0.07
CA LEU A 134 2.60 16.36 -1.13
C LEU A 134 1.63 17.40 -0.55
N VAL A 135 0.74 17.03 0.36
CA VAL A 135 -0.20 17.97 1.02
C VAL A 135 0.55 19.06 1.82
N LEU A 136 1.61 18.68 2.54
CA LEU A 136 2.42 19.63 3.30
C LEU A 136 3.12 20.64 2.38
N GLU A 137 3.74 20.18 1.30
CA GLU A 137 4.44 21.06 0.36
C GLU A 137 3.46 21.93 -0.45
N LEU A 138 2.27 21.42 -0.81
CA LEU A 138 1.20 22.22 -1.41
C LEU A 138 0.70 23.32 -0.46
N THR A 139 0.57 23.01 0.84
CA THR A 139 0.15 24.00 1.85
C THR A 139 1.23 25.07 2.03
N ARG A 140 2.51 24.71 2.02
CA ARG A 140 3.64 25.66 2.09
C ARG A 140 3.72 26.58 0.87
N LEU A 141 3.46 26.02 -0.31
CA LEU A 141 3.29 26.77 -1.55
C LEU A 141 2.15 27.77 -1.46
N ALA A 142 0.97 27.34 -1.01
CA ALA A 142 -0.20 28.20 -0.86
C ALA A 142 0.05 29.36 0.13
N LYS A 143 0.78 29.09 1.22
CA LYS A 143 1.20 30.11 2.20
C LYS A 143 2.35 31.01 1.72
N LYS A 144 2.84 30.86 0.48
CA LYS A 144 4.02 31.56 -0.08
C LYS A 144 5.30 31.43 0.76
N THR A 145 5.38 30.43 1.63
CA THR A 145 6.55 30.18 2.50
C THR A 145 7.68 29.42 1.79
N MET A 146 7.58 29.25 0.47
CA MET A 146 8.49 28.41 -0.32
C MET A 146 9.64 29.20 -0.95
N ASP A 147 10.19 30.20 -0.25
CA ASP A 147 11.47 30.80 -0.63
C ASP A 147 12.63 29.95 -0.09
N ARG A 148 12.92 28.87 -0.80
CA ARG A 148 14.04 27.98 -0.49
C ARG A 148 14.98 27.95 -1.69
N GLY A 149 16.25 28.32 -1.47
CA GLY A 149 17.29 28.18 -2.49
C GLY A 149 17.49 26.73 -2.96
N PRO A 150 18.08 26.52 -4.14
CA PRO A 150 18.14 25.20 -4.81
C PRO A 150 18.87 24.13 -3.99
N LEU A 151 19.85 24.51 -3.18
CA LEU A 151 20.57 23.59 -2.28
C LEU A 151 19.69 23.09 -1.13
N ARG A 152 18.86 23.96 -0.53
CA ARG A 152 17.93 23.58 0.54
C ARG A 152 16.83 22.68 0.01
N GLU A 153 16.35 22.91 -1.21
CA GLU A 153 15.34 22.06 -1.85
C GLU A 153 15.87 20.63 -2.12
N LYS A 154 17.12 20.50 -2.56
CA LYS A 154 17.77 19.19 -2.73
C LYS A 154 17.90 18.44 -1.39
N GLN A 155 18.28 19.15 -0.32
CA GLN A 155 18.40 18.55 1.01
C GLN A 155 17.03 18.10 1.55
N VAL A 156 16.00 18.92 1.40
CA VAL A 156 14.63 18.60 1.83
C VAL A 156 14.10 17.37 1.09
N ARG A 157 14.29 17.28 -0.23
CA ARG A 157 13.95 16.06 -0.99
C ARG A 157 14.65 14.81 -0.46
N ARG A 158 15.95 14.91 -0.16
CA ARG A 158 16.71 13.78 0.40
C ARG A 158 16.17 13.38 1.78
N ASN A 159 15.88 14.35 2.63
CA ASN A 159 15.30 14.09 3.96
C ASN A 159 13.94 13.40 3.84
N TYR A 160 13.07 13.82 2.92
CA TYR A 160 11.79 13.15 2.68
C TYR A 160 11.97 11.70 2.24
N LEU A 161 12.88 11.45 1.30
CA LEU A 161 13.17 10.09 0.85
C LEU A 161 13.73 9.21 1.99
N VAL A 162 14.65 9.74 2.80
CA VAL A 162 15.21 9.04 3.95
C VAL A 162 14.14 8.77 5.01
N SER A 163 13.33 9.76 5.38
CA SER A 163 12.26 9.57 6.36
C SER A 163 11.22 8.54 5.91
N THR A 164 10.78 8.61 4.66
CA THR A 164 9.80 7.65 4.12
C THR A 164 10.38 6.23 4.08
N THR A 165 11.63 6.08 3.65
CA THR A 165 12.29 4.76 3.64
C THR A 165 12.53 4.20 5.04
N LEU A 166 12.90 5.04 6.01
CA LEU A 166 13.04 4.64 7.41
C LEU A 166 11.72 4.18 8.02
N ILE A 167 10.61 4.88 7.77
CA ILE A 167 9.29 4.47 8.28
C ILE A 167 8.86 3.12 7.68
N VAL A 168 9.09 2.91 6.38
CA VAL A 168 8.79 1.62 5.72
C VAL A 168 9.70 0.50 6.25
N ALA A 169 10.98 0.78 6.49
CA ALA A 169 11.91 -0.18 7.08
C ALA A 169 11.52 -0.52 8.54
N LEU A 170 11.08 0.46 9.32
CA LEU A 170 10.61 0.25 10.68
C LEU A 170 9.32 -0.57 10.70
N TYR A 171 8.40 -0.34 9.76
CA TYR A 171 7.25 -1.21 9.54
C TYR A 171 7.68 -2.67 9.25
N PHE A 172 8.67 -2.87 8.37
CA PHE A 172 9.22 -4.20 8.08
C PHE A 172 9.75 -4.89 9.34
N VAL A 173 10.60 -4.19 10.11
CA VAL A 173 11.19 -4.73 11.34
C VAL A 173 10.12 -5.06 12.39
N LEU A 174 9.12 -4.19 12.56
CA LEU A 174 7.99 -4.46 13.48
C LEU A 174 7.22 -5.71 13.07
N CYS A 175 6.92 -5.88 11.78
CA CYS A 175 6.26 -7.09 11.28
C CYS A 175 7.10 -8.35 11.56
N GLN A 176 8.43 -8.28 11.44
CA GLN A 176 9.32 -9.41 11.77
C GLN A 176 9.34 -9.73 13.27
N VAL A 177 9.50 -8.70 14.12
CA VAL A 177 9.64 -8.86 15.57
C VAL A 177 8.34 -9.38 16.20
N LEU A 178 7.19 -8.89 15.74
CA LEU A 178 5.88 -9.30 16.28
C LEU A 178 5.46 -10.69 15.79
N SER A 179 6.07 -11.20 14.73
CA SER A 179 5.90 -12.56 14.28
C SER A 179 6.76 -13.52 15.13
N LYS A 180 6.30 -13.84 16.35
CA LYS A 180 6.95 -14.86 17.21
C LYS A 180 6.96 -16.22 16.48
N GLY A 181 8.10 -16.57 15.89
CA GLY A 181 8.31 -17.76 15.06
C GLY A 181 8.74 -17.49 13.62
N GLY A 182 9.16 -16.26 13.29
CA GLY A 182 9.51 -15.84 11.92
C GLY A 182 8.27 -15.38 11.14
N LEU A 183 8.46 -14.78 9.95
CA LEU A 183 7.44 -14.14 9.07
C LEU A 183 6.17 -14.97 8.77
N PHE A 184 6.11 -16.22 9.25
CA PHE A 184 5.14 -17.25 8.90
C PHE A 184 4.42 -17.90 10.11
N SER A 185 4.57 -17.38 11.34
CA SER A 185 3.90 -17.94 12.51
C SER A 185 2.57 -17.22 12.81
N ASN A 186 1.48 -17.81 12.31
CA ASN A 186 0.11 -17.88 12.87
C ASN A 186 -0.60 -16.61 13.39
N ASN A 187 -0.05 -15.40 13.21
CA ASN A 187 -0.51 -14.16 13.83
C ASN A 187 -0.78 -13.04 12.81
N THR A 188 -1.35 -13.39 11.67
CA THR A 188 -1.82 -12.45 10.62
C THR A 188 -2.81 -11.40 11.15
N LYS A 189 -3.57 -11.70 12.22
CA LYS A 189 -4.40 -10.70 12.94
C LYS A 189 -3.56 -9.61 13.58
N LEU A 190 -2.42 -9.95 14.20
CA LEU A 190 -1.48 -8.98 14.77
C LEU A 190 -0.84 -8.15 13.67
N ILE A 191 -0.46 -8.75 12.54
CA ILE A 191 0.11 -8.01 11.40
C ILE A 191 -0.89 -6.98 10.87
N ASN A 192 -2.18 -7.33 10.77
CA ASN A 192 -3.21 -6.41 10.29
C ASN A 192 -3.56 -5.32 11.33
N ILE A 193 -3.57 -5.67 12.62
CA ILE A 193 -3.73 -4.71 13.73
C ILE A 193 -2.54 -3.75 13.77
N VAL A 194 -1.32 -4.24 13.62
CA VAL A 194 -0.10 -3.43 13.60
C VAL A 194 -0.05 -2.56 12.34
N SER A 195 -0.48 -3.07 11.18
CA SER A 195 -0.61 -2.26 9.97
C SER A 195 -1.59 -1.11 10.16
N ASN A 196 -2.77 -1.37 10.75
CA ASN A 196 -3.74 -0.33 11.06
C ASN A 196 -3.28 0.63 12.15
N ILE A 197 -2.57 0.14 13.19
CA ILE A 197 -2.00 0.98 14.26
C ILE A 197 -0.86 1.86 13.72
N MET A 198 -0.02 1.32 12.84
CA MET A 198 1.04 2.10 12.19
C MET A 198 0.44 3.14 11.25
N GLN A 199 -0.63 2.79 10.53
CA GLN A 199 -1.37 3.76 9.72
C GLN A 199 -2.03 4.84 10.58
N THR A 200 -2.62 4.52 11.74
CA THR A 200 -3.20 5.52 12.64
C THR A 200 -2.14 6.37 13.32
N ILE A 201 -0.99 5.81 13.74
CA ILE A 201 0.13 6.58 14.28
C ILE A 201 0.68 7.56 13.25
N VAL A 202 0.82 7.13 11.99
CA VAL A 202 1.21 8.01 10.89
C VAL A 202 0.17 9.11 10.71
N ILE A 203 -1.14 8.78 10.65
CA ILE A 203 -2.21 9.78 10.53
C ILE A 203 -2.19 10.78 11.69
N ILE A 204 -1.94 10.32 12.93
CA ILE A 204 -1.86 11.17 14.12
C ILE A 204 -0.61 12.08 14.04
N ALA A 205 0.56 11.54 13.73
CA ALA A 205 1.79 12.32 13.58
C ALA A 205 1.64 13.39 12.48
N VAL A 206 0.87 13.08 11.43
CA VAL A 206 0.52 14.01 10.36
C VAL A 206 -0.46 15.07 10.81
N ALA A 207 -1.50 14.68 11.54
CA ALA A 207 -2.47 15.61 12.10
C ALA A 207 -1.81 16.59 13.06
N PHE A 208 -0.88 16.12 13.91
CA PHE A 208 -0.07 16.96 14.78
C PHE A 208 0.86 17.89 13.99
N GLY A 209 1.59 17.37 12.99
CA GLY A 209 2.42 18.22 12.13
C GLY A 209 1.62 19.26 11.35
N TYR A 210 0.39 18.93 10.95
CA TYR A 210 -0.54 19.88 10.33
C TYR A 210 -0.98 20.95 11.35
N LEU A 211 -1.44 20.56 12.54
CA LEU A 211 -1.85 21.46 13.61
C LEU A 211 -0.74 22.45 13.97
N GLU A 212 0.49 21.96 14.15
CA GLU A 212 1.66 22.79 14.47
C GLU A 212 2.01 23.78 13.35
N SER A 213 1.84 23.38 12.08
CA SER A 213 1.98 24.28 10.93
C SER A 213 0.84 25.31 10.81
N THR A 214 -0.31 25.05 11.43
CA THR A 214 -1.46 25.95 11.46
C THR A 214 -1.32 26.95 12.61
N THR A 215 -0.86 26.52 13.78
CA THR A 215 -0.58 27.42 14.92
C THR A 215 0.56 28.39 14.62
N GLN A 216 1.60 27.97 13.90
CA GLN A 216 2.65 28.89 13.43
C GLN A 216 2.14 29.93 12.40
N ALA A 217 1.04 29.67 11.69
CA ALA A 217 0.43 30.63 10.77
C ALA A 217 -0.54 31.61 11.47
N LEU A 218 -0.89 31.37 12.72
CA LEU A 218 -1.81 32.18 13.53
C LEU A 218 -1.11 33.12 14.53
N MET A 219 0.22 33.05 14.64
CA MET A 219 1.02 34.05 15.36
C MET A 219 1.84 34.88 14.38
N PRO A 220 1.27 35.95 13.78
CA PRO A 220 2.06 37.02 13.22
C PRO A 220 2.68 37.82 14.37
N LEU A 221 4.00 37.76 14.49
CA LEU A 221 4.80 38.80 15.16
C LEU A 221 5.47 39.62 14.06
#